data_AF-A0A950FDU5-F1
#
_entry.id   AF-A0A950FDU5-F1
#
_cell.length_a   1.000
_cell.length_b   1.000
_cell.length_c   1.000
_cell.angle_alpha   90.00
_cell.angle_beta   90.00
_cell.angle_gamma   90.00
#
_symmetry.space_group_name_H-M   'P 1'
#
loop_
_entity.id
_entity.type
_entity.pdbx_description
1 polymer ?
#
loop_
_entity_poly.entity_id
_entity_poly.type
_entity_poly.pdbx_seq_one_letter_code
_entity_poly.pdbx_strand_id
1 'polypeptide(L)'
;IIDEAIPAFRPASAGVRIAGAKITGELQLASLQIPYPLELIGCRIDDPINLNGAKLEFLNLNGSHVGRINAAACELSSSVFLNNGFIAMDEVCLRRAHIGGDLSCIGGRFNHPQQLALDAEGATIHGHVLLSNGLNVNGQVNLAHVKVGGLFYGAHSLIDNPGFKALIMDQARFAGDVMLSNGFKARGEVSCAGAAITRLLYCNNCSLDNAGGSALAADGILIGGDTLLGNWFYAKGAVRFCDAIIRGNLRCVGGAFDNPGSLALILDRARIGGSMHMHTRFLANGAVQLDLITAGGSLIGSGGSFQNSRGVAISLRGAKISGNVALNNGFRARGAVLLDRSEMNELNCSEGKFENPGGIALSADQTRIAGNVFLNDGFRSLGTVHLENTKVGGEVDCTDGTFEQAGYGLITSAAKPSIGRK
;
A
#
# COMPACT_ATOMS: atom_id res chain seq x y z
N ILE A 1 26.48 -58.06 -29.42
CA ILE A 1 26.29 -58.19 -27.95
C ILE A 1 26.86 -56.92 -27.34
N ILE A 2 25.99 -55.92 -27.16
CA ILE A 2 26.19 -54.87 -26.17
C ILE A 2 25.11 -55.21 -25.16
N ASP A 3 25.54 -55.84 -24.08
CA ASP A 3 24.72 -56.52 -23.07
C ASP A 3 24.89 -55.81 -21.74
N GLU A 4 24.73 -54.49 -21.76
CA GLU A 4 24.64 -53.68 -20.55
C GLU A 4 23.31 -52.94 -20.57
N ALA A 5 22.51 -53.27 -19.56
CA ALA A 5 21.13 -52.87 -19.41
C ALA A 5 20.95 -51.35 -19.54
N ILE A 6 19.95 -50.92 -20.33
CA ILE A 6 19.35 -49.61 -20.14
C ILE A 6 18.90 -49.57 -18.67
N PRO A 7 19.44 -48.68 -17.82
CA PRO A 7 19.00 -48.59 -16.43
C PRO A 7 17.49 -48.43 -16.44
N ALA A 8 16.78 -49.18 -15.60
CA ALA A 8 15.33 -49.23 -15.57
C ALA A 8 14.73 -47.82 -15.66
N PHE A 9 14.38 -47.39 -16.87
CA PHE A 9 13.68 -46.14 -17.10
C PHE A 9 12.28 -46.41 -16.58
N ARG A 10 12.04 -46.03 -15.33
CA ARG A 10 10.68 -45.87 -14.82
C ARG A 10 10.23 -44.50 -15.29
N PRO A 11 9.47 -44.39 -16.39
CA PRO A 11 8.77 -43.15 -16.64
C PRO A 11 7.94 -42.86 -15.38
N ALA A 12 8.21 -41.74 -14.71
CA ALA A 12 7.19 -41.15 -13.87
C ALA A 12 5.93 -41.00 -14.74
N SER A 13 4.74 -41.23 -14.19
CA SER A 13 3.49 -40.98 -14.91
C SER A 13 3.54 -39.57 -15.50
N ALA A 14 3.74 -39.47 -16.83
CA ALA A 14 4.23 -38.25 -17.48
C ALA A 14 3.18 -37.12 -17.56
N GLY A 15 2.10 -37.22 -16.79
CA GLY A 15 0.96 -36.33 -16.88
C GLY A 15 0.21 -36.44 -18.21
N VAL A 16 -0.74 -35.54 -18.37
CA VAL A 16 -1.33 -35.24 -19.68
C VAL A 16 -0.69 -33.95 -20.15
N ARG A 17 0.09 -34.02 -21.24
CA ARG A 17 0.72 -32.87 -21.87
C ARG A 17 0.24 -32.70 -23.30
N ILE A 18 -0.45 -31.59 -23.56
CA ILE A 18 -0.95 -31.18 -24.87
C ILE A 18 -0.35 -29.81 -25.19
N ALA A 19 0.20 -29.65 -26.39
CA ALA A 19 0.84 -28.42 -26.82
C ALA A 19 0.28 -27.94 -28.17
N GLY A 20 -0.05 -26.65 -28.27
CA GLY A 20 -0.46 -26.02 -29.54
C GLY A 20 -1.83 -26.46 -30.09
N ALA A 21 -2.64 -27.15 -29.30
CA ALA A 21 -3.90 -27.73 -29.75
C ALA A 21 -5.08 -26.76 -29.59
N LYS A 22 -6.08 -26.89 -30.47
CA LYS A 22 -7.43 -26.38 -30.22
C LYS A 22 -8.26 -27.51 -29.59
N ILE A 23 -8.74 -27.30 -28.37
CA ILE A 23 -9.61 -28.24 -27.66
C ILE A 23 -11.02 -27.67 -27.68
N THR A 24 -11.98 -28.47 -28.13
CA THR A 24 -13.38 -28.08 -28.30
C THR A 24 -14.27 -28.88 -27.36
N GLY A 25 -15.33 -28.25 -26.86
CA GLY A 25 -16.19 -28.81 -25.83
C GLY A 25 -15.67 -28.51 -24.42
N GLU A 26 -16.56 -28.57 -23.45
CA GLU A 26 -16.23 -28.37 -22.03
C GLU A 26 -15.22 -29.42 -21.56
N LEU A 27 -14.13 -28.98 -20.93
CA LEU A 27 -13.17 -29.87 -20.29
C LEU A 27 -13.63 -30.18 -18.86
N GLN A 28 -14.45 -31.22 -18.73
CA GLN A 28 -15.06 -31.62 -17.47
C GLN A 28 -14.14 -32.51 -16.64
N LEU A 29 -13.55 -31.94 -15.59
CA LEU A 29 -12.61 -32.60 -14.67
C LEU A 29 -13.01 -32.44 -13.19
N ALA A 30 -14.21 -31.94 -12.92
CA ALA A 30 -14.69 -31.66 -11.57
C ALA A 30 -14.64 -32.92 -10.69
N SER A 31 -14.16 -32.75 -9.46
CA SER A 31 -14.03 -33.81 -8.44
C SER A 31 -13.16 -35.01 -8.82
N LEU A 32 -12.43 -34.96 -9.94
CA LEU A 32 -11.49 -36.01 -10.32
C LEU A 32 -10.24 -35.98 -9.46
N GLN A 33 -9.62 -37.14 -9.28
CA GLN A 33 -8.26 -37.26 -8.78
C GLN A 33 -7.32 -37.53 -9.95
N ILE A 34 -6.48 -36.55 -10.25
CA ILE A 34 -5.51 -36.56 -11.35
C ILE A 34 -4.13 -36.57 -10.69
N PRO A 35 -3.56 -37.75 -10.40
CA PRO A 35 -2.35 -37.88 -9.58
C PRO A 35 -1.07 -37.47 -10.32
N TYR A 36 -1.20 -36.74 -11.42
CA TYR A 36 -0.12 -36.35 -12.32
C TYR A 36 -0.39 -34.94 -12.88
N PRO A 37 0.60 -34.29 -13.51
CA PRO A 37 0.44 -32.95 -14.06
C PRO A 37 -0.58 -32.87 -15.20
N LEU A 38 -1.34 -31.78 -15.26
CA LEU A 38 -2.14 -31.39 -16.41
C LEU A 38 -1.50 -30.17 -17.08
N GLU A 39 -0.92 -30.39 -18.24
CA GLU A 39 -0.23 -29.36 -19.01
C GLU A 39 -0.91 -29.15 -20.36
N LEU A 40 -1.59 -28.02 -20.53
CA LEU A 40 -2.18 -27.59 -21.79
C LEU A 40 -1.47 -26.30 -22.20
N ILE A 41 -0.37 -26.42 -22.94
CA ILE A 41 0.58 -25.31 -23.21
C ILE A 41 0.31 -24.73 -24.60
N GLY A 42 0.18 -23.41 -24.72
CA GLY A 42 -0.08 -22.76 -26.01
C GLY A 42 -1.35 -23.26 -26.70
N CYS A 43 -2.31 -23.76 -25.92
CA CYS A 43 -3.55 -24.35 -26.41
C CYS A 43 -4.66 -23.28 -26.50
N ARG A 44 -5.69 -23.56 -27.29
CA ARG A 44 -6.91 -22.76 -27.35
C ARG A 44 -8.11 -23.57 -26.87
N ILE A 45 -8.77 -23.10 -25.82
CA ILE A 45 -9.89 -23.78 -25.16
C ILE A 45 -11.01 -22.74 -24.98
N ASP A 46 -11.91 -22.65 -25.95
CA ASP A 46 -12.95 -21.61 -25.95
C ASP A 46 -14.07 -21.92 -24.93
N ASP A 47 -14.41 -23.21 -24.75
CA ASP A 47 -15.38 -23.70 -23.78
C ASP A 47 -14.81 -23.77 -22.35
N PRO A 48 -15.63 -23.82 -21.29
CA PRO A 48 -15.14 -23.82 -19.91
C PRO A 48 -14.23 -25.01 -19.56
N ILE A 49 -13.22 -24.76 -18.72
CA ILE A 49 -12.45 -25.79 -18.02
C ILE A 49 -13.02 -25.92 -16.61
N ASN A 50 -13.58 -27.08 -16.27
CA ASN A 50 -14.20 -27.31 -14.97
C ASN A 50 -13.36 -28.27 -14.12
N LEU A 51 -12.67 -27.71 -13.14
CA LEU A 51 -11.79 -28.34 -12.15
C LEU A 51 -12.35 -28.22 -10.72
N ASN A 52 -13.64 -27.90 -10.56
CA ASN A 52 -14.23 -27.70 -9.24
C ASN A 52 -14.05 -28.94 -8.35
N GLY A 53 -13.44 -28.77 -7.18
CA GLY A 53 -13.14 -29.85 -6.23
C GLY A 53 -12.16 -30.91 -6.74
N ALA A 54 -11.51 -30.69 -7.89
CA ALA A 54 -10.55 -31.64 -8.44
C ALA A 54 -9.24 -31.64 -7.64
N LYS A 55 -8.56 -32.80 -7.60
CA LYS A 55 -7.22 -32.95 -7.03
C LYS A 55 -6.23 -33.17 -8.16
N LEU A 56 -5.23 -32.30 -8.29
CA LEU A 56 -4.20 -32.39 -9.32
C LEU A 56 -2.81 -32.29 -8.69
N GLU A 57 -1.79 -32.77 -9.39
CA GLU A 57 -0.42 -32.44 -9.00
C GLU A 57 -0.10 -30.99 -9.36
N PHE A 58 -0.24 -30.63 -10.64
CA PHE A 58 0.21 -29.37 -11.21
C PHE A 58 -0.72 -28.96 -12.35
N LEU A 59 -1.03 -27.67 -12.47
CA LEU A 59 -1.80 -27.12 -13.59
C LEU A 59 -0.95 -26.10 -14.35
N ASN A 60 -0.68 -26.40 -15.63
CA ASN A 60 0.10 -25.54 -16.51
C ASN A 60 -0.72 -25.14 -17.73
N LEU A 61 -1.07 -23.87 -17.81
CA LEU A 61 -1.76 -23.24 -18.94
C LEU A 61 -0.90 -22.16 -19.59
N ASN A 62 0.43 -22.22 -19.45
CA ASN A 62 1.32 -21.22 -20.02
C ASN A 62 1.08 -21.04 -21.53
N GLY A 63 0.98 -19.79 -21.96
CA GLY A 63 0.74 -19.44 -23.37
C GLY A 63 -0.66 -19.77 -23.91
N SER A 64 -1.56 -20.35 -23.09
CA SER A 64 -2.86 -20.83 -23.57
C SER A 64 -3.93 -19.74 -23.53
N HIS A 65 -4.86 -19.82 -24.48
CA HIS A 65 -6.00 -18.93 -24.60
C HIS A 65 -7.26 -19.68 -24.16
N VAL A 66 -7.90 -19.20 -23.10
CA VAL A 66 -9.03 -19.86 -22.46
C VAL A 66 -10.23 -18.92 -22.36
N GLY A 67 -11.43 -19.50 -22.34
CA GLY A 67 -12.64 -18.84 -21.86
C GLY A 67 -12.62 -18.75 -20.32
N ARG A 68 -13.45 -19.58 -19.69
CA ARG A 68 -13.62 -19.65 -18.22
C ARG A 68 -12.84 -20.80 -17.61
N ILE A 69 -12.28 -20.60 -16.42
CA ILE A 69 -11.75 -21.67 -15.58
C ILE A 69 -12.53 -21.71 -14.27
N ASN A 70 -13.17 -22.84 -13.98
CA ASN A 70 -13.85 -23.09 -12.72
C ASN A 70 -13.03 -24.07 -11.89
N ALA A 71 -12.21 -23.58 -10.98
CA ALA A 71 -11.34 -24.38 -10.11
C ALA A 71 -11.60 -24.08 -8.62
N ALA A 72 -12.87 -23.88 -8.26
CA ALA A 72 -13.24 -23.65 -6.88
C ALA A 72 -12.98 -24.90 -6.03
N ALA A 73 -12.40 -24.71 -4.85
CA ALA A 73 -12.05 -25.76 -3.90
C ALA A 73 -11.17 -26.90 -4.49
N CYS A 74 -10.43 -26.64 -5.58
CA CYS A 74 -9.47 -27.61 -6.08
C CYS A 74 -8.27 -27.75 -5.13
N GLU A 75 -7.60 -28.89 -5.18
CA GLU A 75 -6.37 -29.16 -4.44
C GLU A 75 -5.25 -29.45 -5.44
N LEU A 76 -4.21 -28.62 -5.45
CA LEU A 76 -2.99 -28.82 -6.20
C LEU A 76 -1.85 -29.09 -5.22
N SER A 77 -1.16 -30.23 -5.36
CA SER A 77 0.02 -30.50 -4.51
C SER A 77 1.24 -29.64 -4.89
N SER A 78 1.25 -29.11 -6.12
CA SER A 78 2.26 -28.20 -6.67
C SER A 78 1.61 -26.85 -7.04
N SER A 79 2.04 -26.25 -8.15
CA SER A 79 1.71 -24.88 -8.56
C SER A 79 0.57 -24.77 -9.59
N VAL A 80 0.06 -23.55 -9.78
CA VAL A 80 -0.79 -23.15 -10.91
C VAL A 80 -0.04 -22.12 -11.75
N PHE A 81 0.25 -22.44 -13.01
CA PHE A 81 0.98 -21.55 -13.92
C PHE A 81 0.10 -21.08 -15.08
N LEU A 82 -0.13 -19.77 -15.11
CA LEU A 82 -0.91 -19.02 -16.10
C LEU A 82 -0.04 -17.92 -16.73
N ASN A 83 1.17 -18.30 -17.17
CA ASN A 83 2.22 -17.35 -17.53
C ASN A 83 2.32 -17.07 -19.03
N ASN A 84 3.05 -16.00 -19.36
CA ASN A 84 3.71 -15.71 -20.62
C ASN A 84 2.89 -16.09 -21.85
N GLY A 85 1.95 -15.23 -22.21
CA GLY A 85 1.03 -15.46 -23.33
C GLY A 85 -0.26 -16.17 -22.94
N PHE A 86 -0.45 -16.52 -21.67
CA PHE A 86 -1.76 -16.93 -21.18
C PHE A 86 -2.79 -15.80 -21.35
N ILE A 87 -3.96 -16.12 -21.87
CA ILE A 87 -5.09 -15.19 -22.03
C ILE A 87 -6.37 -15.83 -21.53
N ALA A 88 -7.02 -15.24 -20.54
CA ALA A 88 -8.39 -15.57 -20.13
C ALA A 88 -9.36 -14.49 -20.61
N MET A 89 -10.45 -14.90 -21.28
CA MET A 89 -11.51 -14.01 -21.78
C MET A 89 -12.77 -14.01 -20.91
N ASP A 90 -12.74 -14.75 -19.81
CA ASP A 90 -13.77 -14.82 -18.78
C ASP A 90 -13.10 -15.04 -17.41
N GLU A 91 -13.89 -15.20 -16.34
CA GLU A 91 -13.39 -15.43 -14.98
C GLU A 91 -12.47 -16.67 -14.88
N VAL A 92 -11.34 -16.49 -14.19
CA VAL A 92 -10.52 -17.57 -13.63
C VAL A 92 -10.82 -17.69 -12.14
N CYS A 93 -11.61 -18.69 -11.78
CA CYS A 93 -12.06 -18.94 -10.41
C CYS A 93 -11.19 -20.01 -9.73
N LEU A 94 -10.49 -19.62 -8.67
CA LEU A 94 -9.66 -20.41 -7.76
C LEU A 94 -10.15 -20.27 -6.31
N ARG A 95 -11.41 -19.92 -6.10
CA ARG A 95 -11.99 -19.69 -4.77
C ARG A 95 -11.78 -20.89 -3.85
N ARG A 96 -11.23 -20.65 -2.66
CA ARG A 96 -10.95 -21.68 -1.66
C ARG A 96 -10.08 -22.84 -2.17
N ALA A 97 -9.32 -22.63 -3.24
CA ALA A 97 -8.36 -23.61 -3.72
C ALA A 97 -7.20 -23.78 -2.72
N HIS A 98 -6.62 -24.98 -2.68
CA HIS A 98 -5.38 -25.27 -1.97
C HIS A 98 -4.29 -25.49 -3.01
N ILE A 99 -3.25 -24.65 -2.99
CA ILE A 99 -2.12 -24.72 -3.92
C ILE A 99 -0.86 -24.94 -3.08
N GLY A 100 -0.24 -26.11 -3.22
CA GLY A 100 0.95 -26.52 -2.47
C GLY A 100 2.22 -25.78 -2.89
N GLY A 101 2.22 -25.18 -4.08
CA GLY A 101 3.27 -24.30 -4.59
C GLY A 101 2.78 -22.87 -4.82
N ASP A 102 3.16 -22.32 -5.97
CA ASP A 102 2.90 -20.93 -6.36
C ASP A 102 1.62 -20.80 -7.20
N LEU A 103 0.94 -19.66 -7.07
CA LEU A 103 0.04 -19.16 -8.10
C LEU A 103 0.80 -18.13 -8.94
N SER A 104 1.15 -18.50 -10.17
CA SER A 104 1.95 -17.66 -11.06
C SER A 104 1.14 -17.24 -12.29
N CYS A 105 0.99 -15.92 -12.47
CA CYS A 105 0.29 -15.29 -13.59
C CYS A 105 1.22 -14.30 -14.31
N ILE A 106 2.53 -14.57 -14.29
CA ILE A 106 3.56 -13.69 -14.83
C ILE A 106 3.32 -13.44 -16.32
N GLY A 107 3.18 -12.19 -16.72
CA GLY A 107 2.94 -11.83 -18.13
C GLY A 107 1.60 -12.34 -18.70
N GLY A 108 0.66 -12.78 -17.85
CA GLY A 108 -0.67 -13.23 -18.27
C GLY A 108 -1.61 -12.07 -18.58
N ARG A 109 -2.67 -12.34 -19.34
CA ARG A 109 -3.74 -11.39 -19.62
C ARG A 109 -5.09 -11.93 -19.16
N PHE A 110 -5.81 -11.16 -18.36
CA PHE A 110 -7.13 -11.52 -17.85
C PHE A 110 -8.11 -10.43 -18.27
N ASN A 111 -9.16 -10.79 -19.00
CA ASN A 111 -10.08 -9.82 -19.60
C ASN A 111 -11.52 -10.18 -19.24
N HIS A 112 -12.02 -9.55 -18.18
CA HIS A 112 -13.41 -9.63 -17.74
C HIS A 112 -13.85 -8.24 -17.23
N PRO A 113 -14.06 -7.27 -18.14
CA PRO A 113 -14.18 -5.86 -17.80
C PRO A 113 -15.32 -5.61 -16.81
N GLN A 114 -15.05 -4.79 -15.78
CA GLN A 114 -15.98 -4.45 -14.70
C GLN A 114 -16.51 -5.64 -13.89
N GLN A 115 -15.89 -6.82 -14.02
CA GLN A 115 -16.27 -8.06 -13.35
C GLN A 115 -15.03 -8.76 -12.77
N LEU A 116 -15.21 -9.92 -12.13
CA LEU A 116 -14.12 -10.72 -11.54
C LEU A 116 -13.31 -11.42 -12.64
N ALA A 117 -12.09 -10.95 -12.89
CA ALA A 117 -11.20 -11.54 -13.89
C ALA A 117 -10.37 -12.70 -13.30
N LEU A 118 -9.90 -12.54 -12.06
CA LEU A 118 -9.18 -13.56 -11.30
C LEU A 118 -9.70 -13.57 -9.86
N ASP A 119 -10.30 -14.67 -9.45
CA ASP A 119 -10.89 -14.82 -8.11
C ASP A 119 -10.26 -15.98 -7.36
N ALA A 120 -9.37 -15.68 -6.41
CA ALA A 120 -8.77 -16.64 -5.49
C ALA A 120 -9.15 -16.34 -4.03
N GLU A 121 -10.36 -15.83 -3.81
CA GLU A 121 -10.90 -15.58 -2.48
C GLU A 121 -10.80 -16.82 -1.58
N GLY A 122 -10.25 -16.65 -0.39
CA GLY A 122 -10.12 -17.70 0.61
C GLY A 122 -9.19 -18.85 0.23
N ALA A 123 -8.43 -18.74 -0.87
CA ALA A 123 -7.47 -19.75 -1.25
C ALA A 123 -6.31 -19.85 -0.22
N THR A 124 -5.71 -21.03 -0.12
CA THR A 124 -4.47 -21.25 0.62
C THR A 124 -3.37 -21.59 -0.38
N ILE A 125 -2.33 -20.76 -0.43
CA ILE A 125 -1.21 -20.86 -1.37
C ILE A 125 0.04 -20.98 -0.53
N HIS A 126 0.70 -22.13 -0.56
CA HIS A 126 1.84 -22.42 0.32
C HIS A 126 3.10 -21.67 -0.14
N GLY A 127 3.25 -21.43 -1.44
CA GLY A 127 4.31 -20.63 -2.02
C GLY A 127 3.91 -19.16 -2.18
N HIS A 128 4.15 -18.64 -3.37
CA HIS A 128 4.02 -17.23 -3.74
C HIS A 128 2.79 -16.96 -4.59
N VAL A 129 2.32 -15.71 -4.55
CA VAL A 129 1.39 -15.16 -5.55
C VAL A 129 2.18 -14.20 -6.44
N LEU A 130 2.36 -14.57 -7.70
CA LEU A 130 3.20 -13.84 -8.66
C LEU A 130 2.33 -13.23 -9.77
N LEU A 131 1.97 -11.97 -9.56
CA LEU A 131 1.17 -11.13 -10.46
C LEU A 131 2.06 -10.06 -11.10
N SER A 132 3.14 -10.47 -11.78
CA SER A 132 4.25 -9.58 -12.17
C SER A 132 4.63 -9.61 -13.65
N ASN A 133 5.58 -8.76 -14.04
CA ASN A 133 6.29 -8.74 -15.32
C ASN A 133 5.36 -8.81 -16.55
N GLY A 134 4.57 -7.76 -16.73
CA GLY A 134 3.70 -7.63 -17.91
C GLY A 134 2.31 -8.23 -17.72
N LEU A 135 1.93 -8.65 -16.51
CA LEU A 135 0.54 -8.98 -16.21
C LEU A 135 -0.36 -7.80 -16.58
N ASN A 136 -1.44 -8.09 -17.30
CA ASN A 136 -2.47 -7.12 -17.68
C ASN A 136 -3.85 -7.67 -17.34
N VAL A 137 -4.53 -7.03 -16.39
CA VAL A 137 -5.89 -7.37 -15.98
C VAL A 137 -6.82 -6.24 -16.36
N ASN A 138 -7.90 -6.55 -17.10
CA ASN A 138 -9.05 -5.69 -17.30
C ASN A 138 -10.23 -6.32 -16.55
N GLY A 139 -10.57 -5.77 -15.39
CA GLY A 139 -11.45 -6.37 -14.39
C GLY A 139 -10.80 -6.47 -13.01
N GLN A 140 -11.50 -7.10 -12.07
CA GLN A 140 -11.10 -7.21 -10.68
C GLN A 140 -10.24 -8.45 -10.42
N VAL A 141 -9.20 -8.29 -9.58
CA VAL A 141 -8.48 -9.38 -8.93
C VAL A 141 -8.94 -9.49 -7.48
N ASN A 142 -9.49 -10.64 -7.09
CA ASN A 142 -9.95 -10.90 -5.74
C ASN A 142 -9.03 -11.91 -5.03
N LEU A 143 -8.34 -11.45 -3.99
CA LEU A 143 -7.51 -12.21 -3.06
C LEU A 143 -7.98 -12.02 -1.61
N ALA A 144 -9.25 -11.62 -1.39
CA ALA A 144 -9.78 -11.48 -0.05
C ALA A 144 -9.65 -12.81 0.72
N HIS A 145 -9.32 -12.74 2.01
CA HIS A 145 -9.15 -13.90 2.89
C HIS A 145 -8.08 -14.93 2.46
N VAL A 146 -7.25 -14.65 1.45
CA VAL A 146 -6.20 -15.57 1.01
C VAL A 146 -5.17 -15.79 2.12
N LYS A 147 -4.60 -16.98 2.20
CA LYS A 147 -3.41 -17.28 3.01
C LYS A 147 -2.26 -17.61 2.07
N VAL A 148 -1.20 -16.81 2.10
CA VAL A 148 0.00 -16.98 1.28
C VAL A 148 1.19 -17.27 2.19
N GLY A 149 1.79 -18.45 2.04
CA GLY A 149 2.96 -18.88 2.80
C GLY A 149 4.25 -18.15 2.42
N GLY A 150 4.28 -17.52 1.25
CA GLY A 150 5.35 -16.64 0.80
C GLY A 150 4.90 -15.19 0.63
N LEU A 151 5.56 -14.49 -0.31
CA LEU A 151 5.25 -13.12 -0.70
C LEU A 151 4.15 -13.01 -1.76
N PHE A 152 3.60 -11.79 -1.89
CA PHE A 152 2.87 -11.32 -3.06
C PHE A 152 3.79 -10.42 -3.90
N TYR A 153 3.94 -10.71 -5.19
CA TYR A 153 4.77 -9.93 -6.11
C TYR A 153 3.93 -9.37 -7.26
N GLY A 154 3.72 -8.06 -7.26
CA GLY A 154 2.94 -7.33 -8.26
C GLY A 154 3.77 -6.49 -9.24
N ALA A 155 5.09 -6.61 -9.25
CA ALA A 155 5.92 -5.65 -9.98
C ALA A 155 5.68 -5.63 -11.50
N HIS A 156 5.76 -4.45 -12.12
CA HIS A 156 5.59 -4.26 -13.57
C HIS A 156 4.23 -4.73 -14.14
N SER A 157 3.14 -4.60 -13.37
CA SER A 157 1.81 -5.06 -13.76
C SER A 157 0.79 -3.94 -13.87
N LEU A 158 -0.25 -4.16 -14.67
CA LEU A 158 -1.41 -3.28 -14.80
C LEU A 158 -2.67 -4.04 -14.37
N ILE A 159 -3.41 -3.48 -13.41
CA ILE A 159 -4.76 -3.93 -13.06
C ILE A 159 -5.72 -2.77 -13.28
N ASP A 160 -6.67 -2.94 -14.17
CA ASP A 160 -7.55 -1.90 -14.68
C ASP A 160 -9.01 -2.22 -14.39
N ASN A 161 -9.60 -1.54 -13.42
CA ASN A 161 -11.01 -1.62 -13.08
C ASN A 161 -11.55 -0.26 -12.56
N PRO A 162 -11.55 0.79 -13.41
CA PRO A 162 -11.80 2.16 -12.99
C PRO A 162 -13.22 2.33 -12.42
N GLY A 163 -13.33 3.05 -11.30
CA GLY A 163 -14.60 3.25 -10.59
C GLY A 163 -15.02 2.09 -9.68
N PHE A 164 -14.25 1.00 -9.66
CA PHE A 164 -14.49 -0.19 -8.85
C PHE A 164 -13.22 -0.59 -8.08
N LYS A 165 -13.27 -1.70 -7.33
CA LYS A 165 -12.07 -2.29 -6.73
C LYS A 165 -11.25 -3.03 -7.80
N ALA A 166 -9.99 -2.66 -7.95
CA ALA A 166 -9.07 -3.28 -8.90
C ALA A 166 -8.42 -4.53 -8.30
N LEU A 167 -7.88 -4.40 -7.09
CA LEU A 167 -7.19 -5.48 -6.37
C LEU A 167 -7.70 -5.53 -4.94
N ILE A 168 -8.31 -6.65 -4.55
CA ILE A 168 -8.80 -6.88 -3.19
C ILE A 168 -7.90 -7.89 -2.50
N MET A 169 -7.36 -7.51 -1.35
CA MET A 169 -6.55 -8.33 -0.44
C MET A 169 -7.08 -8.18 1.00
N ASP A 170 -8.36 -7.83 1.15
CA ASP A 170 -9.00 -7.62 2.45
C ASP A 170 -8.91 -8.89 3.28
N GLN A 171 -8.52 -8.76 4.56
CA GLN A 171 -8.35 -9.87 5.50
C GLN A 171 -7.39 -10.98 5.02
N ALA A 172 -6.56 -10.72 4.02
CA ALA A 172 -5.53 -11.64 3.56
C ALA A 172 -4.39 -11.77 4.57
N ARG A 173 -3.68 -12.90 4.53
CA ARG A 173 -2.50 -13.16 5.35
C ARG A 173 -1.33 -13.53 4.46
N PHE A 174 -0.27 -12.73 4.53
CA PHE A 174 0.98 -12.96 3.81
C PHE A 174 2.10 -13.22 4.82
N ALA A 175 2.71 -14.40 4.76
CA ALA A 175 3.85 -14.72 5.60
C ALA A 175 5.14 -14.01 5.13
N GLY A 176 5.19 -13.62 3.85
CA GLY A 176 6.25 -12.81 3.27
C GLY A 176 5.91 -11.31 3.17
N ASP A 177 6.51 -10.67 2.16
CA ASP A 177 6.29 -9.27 1.80
C ASP A 177 5.09 -9.15 0.85
N VAL A 178 4.48 -7.96 0.80
CA VAL A 178 3.58 -7.56 -0.29
C VAL A 178 4.27 -6.46 -1.08
N MET A 179 4.57 -6.74 -2.35
CA MET A 179 5.36 -5.86 -3.20
C MET A 179 4.53 -5.38 -4.41
N LEU A 180 4.08 -4.13 -4.35
CA LEU A 180 3.40 -3.41 -5.43
C LEU A 180 4.35 -2.36 -5.99
N SER A 181 5.36 -2.76 -6.76
CA SER A 181 6.50 -1.88 -7.07
C SER A 181 6.89 -1.83 -8.53
N ASN A 182 7.91 -1.03 -8.83
CA ASN A 182 8.63 -1.03 -10.10
C ASN A 182 7.67 -0.94 -11.30
N GLY A 183 6.85 0.11 -11.33
CA GLY A 183 5.88 0.35 -12.39
C GLY A 183 4.58 -0.43 -12.25
N PHE A 184 4.26 -1.02 -11.09
CA PHE A 184 2.90 -1.48 -10.81
C PHE A 184 1.91 -0.32 -10.95
N LYS A 185 0.80 -0.57 -11.66
CA LYS A 185 -0.26 0.40 -11.90
C LYS A 185 -1.62 -0.22 -11.60
N ALA A 186 -2.43 0.48 -10.83
CA ALA A 186 -3.83 0.13 -10.63
C ALA A 186 -4.73 1.33 -10.95
N ARG A 187 -5.79 1.11 -11.74
CA ARG A 187 -6.91 2.04 -11.88
C ARG A 187 -8.14 1.42 -11.23
N GLY A 188 -8.72 2.09 -10.24
CA GLY A 188 -9.63 1.49 -9.26
C GLY A 188 -8.95 1.28 -7.91
N GLU A 189 -9.74 0.99 -6.87
CA GLU A 189 -9.24 0.86 -5.49
C GLU A 189 -8.35 -0.38 -5.33
N VAL A 190 -7.18 -0.21 -4.70
CA VAL A 190 -6.42 -1.31 -4.10
C VAL A 190 -6.79 -1.40 -2.62
N SER A 191 -7.36 -2.52 -2.21
CA SER A 191 -7.85 -2.72 -0.84
C SER A 191 -7.07 -3.84 -0.16
N CYS A 192 -6.57 -3.59 1.04
CA CYS A 192 -5.92 -4.57 1.93
C CYS A 192 -6.37 -4.35 3.38
N ALA A 193 -7.65 -4.00 3.56
CA ALA A 193 -8.23 -3.67 4.85
C ALA A 193 -8.21 -4.90 5.77
N GLY A 194 -7.68 -4.73 6.99
CA GLY A 194 -7.51 -5.79 7.97
C GLY A 194 -6.59 -6.93 7.55
N ALA A 195 -5.81 -6.76 6.47
CA ALA A 195 -4.82 -7.75 6.08
C ALA A 195 -3.68 -7.85 7.11
N ALA A 196 -2.99 -8.99 7.13
CA ALA A 196 -1.78 -9.18 7.93
C ALA A 196 -0.60 -9.51 7.02
N ILE A 197 0.42 -8.66 7.04
CA ILE A 197 1.69 -8.83 6.33
C ILE A 197 2.76 -9.02 7.38
N THR A 198 3.35 -10.21 7.45
CA THR A 198 4.34 -10.54 8.48
C THR A 198 5.58 -9.66 8.40
N ARG A 199 5.92 -9.18 7.21
CA ARG A 199 7.15 -8.43 6.95
C ARG A 199 6.87 -7.03 6.40
N LEU A 200 6.92 -6.84 5.09
CA LEU A 200 6.99 -5.51 4.48
C LEU A 200 5.81 -5.25 3.54
N LEU A 201 5.22 -4.05 3.62
CA LEU A 201 4.43 -3.50 2.52
C LEU A 201 5.33 -2.56 1.69
N TYR A 202 5.63 -2.95 0.46
CA TYR A 202 6.54 -2.23 -0.42
C TYR A 202 5.82 -1.73 -1.67
N CYS A 203 5.58 -0.43 -1.74
CA CYS A 203 4.87 0.23 -2.84
C CYS A 203 5.73 1.27 -3.58
N ASN A 204 7.06 1.18 -3.51
CA ASN A 204 7.88 2.18 -4.21
C ASN A 204 7.72 2.08 -5.73
N ASN A 205 7.72 3.24 -6.39
CA ASN A 205 7.59 3.35 -7.84
C ASN A 205 6.31 2.67 -8.36
N CYS A 206 5.17 2.87 -7.67
CA CYS A 206 3.86 2.43 -8.16
C CYS A 206 2.89 3.59 -8.31
N SER A 207 1.88 3.41 -9.15
CA SER A 207 0.83 4.40 -9.43
C SER A 207 -0.54 3.82 -9.15
N LEU A 208 -1.25 4.40 -8.19
CA LEU A 208 -2.60 4.00 -7.79
C LEU A 208 -3.56 5.13 -8.11
N ASP A 209 -4.53 4.90 -9.01
CA ASP A 209 -5.50 5.91 -9.43
C ASP A 209 -6.93 5.46 -9.13
N ASN A 210 -7.54 6.09 -8.14
CA ASN A 210 -8.98 6.00 -7.87
C ASN A 210 -9.49 7.37 -7.41
N ALA A 211 -9.38 8.35 -8.30
CA ALA A 211 -9.78 9.73 -8.03
C ALA A 211 -11.21 9.83 -7.47
N GLY A 212 -11.38 10.57 -6.37
CA GLY A 212 -12.67 10.70 -5.67
C GLY A 212 -13.00 9.56 -4.70
N GLY A 213 -12.25 8.46 -4.72
CA GLY A 213 -12.32 7.34 -3.77
C GLY A 213 -10.98 7.10 -3.06
N SER A 214 -10.80 5.89 -2.54
CA SER A 214 -9.50 5.46 -1.99
C SER A 214 -8.65 4.86 -3.09
N ALA A 215 -7.45 5.38 -3.29
CA ALA A 215 -6.44 4.75 -4.14
C ALA A 215 -5.86 3.50 -3.44
N LEU A 216 -5.64 3.60 -2.13
CA LEU A 216 -5.21 2.50 -1.27
C LEU A 216 -6.02 2.51 0.04
N ALA A 217 -6.77 1.44 0.29
CA ALA A 217 -7.52 1.23 1.52
C ALA A 217 -6.86 0.14 2.38
N ALA A 218 -6.09 0.55 3.39
CA ALA A 218 -5.35 -0.33 4.30
C ALA A 218 -5.76 -0.13 5.77
N ASP A 219 -7.04 0.19 6.00
CA ASP A 219 -7.59 0.38 7.35
C ASP A 219 -7.47 -0.93 8.16
N GLY A 220 -6.99 -0.83 9.40
CA GLY A 220 -6.78 -1.97 10.31
C GLY A 220 -5.69 -2.95 9.88
N ILE A 221 -4.86 -2.62 8.87
CA ILE A 221 -3.79 -3.51 8.42
C ILE A 221 -2.74 -3.73 9.51
N LEU A 222 -2.23 -4.96 9.59
CA LEU A 222 -1.14 -5.35 10.48
C LEU A 222 0.12 -5.61 9.66
N ILE A 223 1.18 -4.83 9.89
CA ILE A 223 2.45 -4.95 9.18
C ILE A 223 3.57 -5.19 10.20
N GLY A 224 4.24 -6.33 10.08
CA GLY A 224 5.27 -6.75 11.05
C GLY A 224 6.61 -6.02 10.93
N GLY A 225 6.85 -5.35 9.82
CA GLY A 225 8.02 -4.52 9.56
C GLY A 225 7.63 -3.11 9.09
N ASP A 226 8.32 -2.63 8.07
CA ASP A 226 8.12 -1.27 7.54
C ASP A 226 6.99 -1.21 6.49
N THR A 227 6.53 0.01 6.22
CA THR A 227 5.68 0.35 5.07
C THR A 227 6.39 1.39 4.22
N LEU A 228 6.56 1.11 2.92
CA LEU A 228 7.28 1.98 1.98
C LEU A 228 6.30 2.48 0.90
N LEU A 229 5.94 3.76 0.97
CA LEU A 229 5.10 4.51 0.04
C LEU A 229 5.90 5.68 -0.57
N GLY A 230 7.15 5.41 -0.97
CA GLY A 230 8.10 6.44 -1.39
C GLY A 230 8.66 6.20 -2.78
N ASN A 231 9.74 6.92 -3.12
CA ASN A 231 10.52 6.75 -4.35
C ASN A 231 9.64 6.60 -5.60
N TRP A 232 8.97 7.68 -6.02
CA TRP A 232 8.05 7.69 -7.17
C TRP A 232 6.75 6.91 -6.96
N PHE A 233 6.39 6.63 -5.71
CA PHE A 233 5.01 6.31 -5.37
C PHE A 233 4.10 7.50 -5.74
N TYR A 234 3.02 7.22 -6.46
CA TYR A 234 1.98 8.19 -6.78
C TYR A 234 0.60 7.59 -6.46
N ALA A 235 -0.19 8.31 -5.68
CA ALA A 235 -1.58 7.97 -5.42
C ALA A 235 -2.48 9.14 -5.80
N LYS A 236 -3.49 8.88 -6.63
CA LYS A 236 -4.57 9.81 -6.95
C LYS A 236 -5.86 9.32 -6.31
N GLY A 237 -6.32 10.02 -5.28
CA GLY A 237 -7.34 9.54 -4.32
C GLY A 237 -6.73 9.30 -2.93
N ALA A 238 -7.56 8.90 -1.97
CA ALA A 238 -7.14 8.77 -0.57
C ALA A 238 -6.25 7.54 -0.35
N VAL A 239 -5.20 7.70 0.45
CA VAL A 239 -4.41 6.59 1.01
C VAL A 239 -4.77 6.45 2.49
N ARG A 240 -5.31 5.30 2.88
CA ARG A 240 -5.91 5.08 4.20
C ARG A 240 -5.19 4.00 4.98
N PHE A 241 -4.87 4.29 6.24
CA PHE A 241 -4.25 3.41 7.23
C PHE A 241 -4.88 3.66 8.61
N CYS A 242 -6.19 3.93 8.67
CA CYS A 242 -6.88 4.15 9.95
C CYS A 242 -6.75 2.89 10.80
N ASP A 243 -6.47 3.03 12.10
CA ASP A 243 -6.32 1.90 13.03
C ASP A 243 -5.23 0.87 12.62
N ALA A 244 -4.34 1.22 11.67
CA ALA A 244 -3.26 0.33 11.23
C ALA A 244 -2.21 0.14 12.32
N ILE A 245 -1.58 -1.04 12.35
CA ILE A 245 -0.41 -1.31 13.20
C ILE A 245 0.78 -1.62 12.29
N ILE A 246 1.74 -0.71 12.25
CA ILE A 246 3.01 -0.85 11.53
C ILE A 246 4.09 -1.00 12.60
N ARG A 247 4.65 -2.20 12.79
CA ARG A 247 5.65 -2.43 13.84
C ARG A 247 6.97 -1.72 13.58
N GLY A 248 7.29 -1.47 12.31
CA GLY A 248 8.45 -0.68 11.89
C GLY A 248 8.10 0.77 11.62
N ASN A 249 8.71 1.30 10.56
CA ASN A 249 8.61 2.68 10.11
C ASN A 249 7.59 2.81 8.99
N LEU A 250 6.99 3.99 8.88
CA LEU A 250 6.27 4.42 7.68
C LEU A 250 7.17 5.35 6.88
N ARG A 251 7.51 4.99 5.64
CA ARG A 251 8.40 5.78 4.78
C ARG A 251 7.69 6.23 3.52
N CYS A 252 7.50 7.53 3.39
CA CYS A 252 6.86 8.18 2.25
C CYS A 252 7.81 9.10 1.46
N VAL A 253 9.12 9.03 1.73
CA VAL A 253 10.15 9.89 1.10
C VAL A 253 10.07 9.80 -0.43
N GLY A 254 9.91 10.93 -1.10
CA GLY A 254 9.76 10.99 -2.56
C GLY A 254 8.43 10.44 -3.11
N GLY A 255 7.42 10.24 -2.25
CA GLY A 255 6.06 9.89 -2.65
C GLY A 255 5.18 11.11 -2.88
N ALA A 256 4.18 10.97 -3.75
CA ALA A 256 3.19 11.98 -4.07
C ALA A 256 1.76 11.47 -3.81
N PHE A 257 1.04 12.20 -2.96
CA PHE A 257 -0.32 11.88 -2.50
C PHE A 257 -1.25 12.99 -2.99
N ASP A 258 -2.11 12.69 -3.95
CA ASP A 258 -2.88 13.66 -4.72
C ASP A 258 -4.39 13.43 -4.55
N ASN A 259 -5.00 14.19 -3.65
CA ASN A 259 -6.43 14.23 -3.42
C ASN A 259 -6.88 15.67 -3.05
N PRO A 260 -6.80 16.62 -4.00
CA PRO A 260 -6.96 18.05 -3.72
C PRO A 260 -8.33 18.38 -3.12
N GLY A 261 -8.33 19.19 -2.07
CA GLY A 261 -9.55 19.59 -1.36
C GLY A 261 -10.19 18.49 -0.51
N SER A 262 -9.52 17.34 -0.36
CA SER A 262 -9.96 16.21 0.47
C SER A 262 -8.76 15.65 1.26
N LEU A 263 -8.92 14.46 1.85
CA LEU A 263 -7.90 13.77 2.63
C LEU A 263 -6.98 12.95 1.71
N ALA A 264 -5.70 13.29 1.61
CA ALA A 264 -4.73 12.58 0.77
C ALA A 264 -4.10 11.37 1.49
N LEU A 265 -3.77 11.52 2.77
CA LEU A 265 -3.21 10.46 3.61
C LEU A 265 -3.87 10.46 4.97
N ILE A 266 -4.39 9.32 5.41
CA ILE A 266 -5.14 9.18 6.66
C ILE A 266 -4.52 8.05 7.48
N LEU A 267 -4.06 8.36 8.69
CA LEU A 267 -3.45 7.45 9.66
C LEU A 267 -4.06 7.61 11.05
N ASP A 268 -5.33 8.01 11.10
CA ASP A 268 -6.04 8.19 12.36
C ASP A 268 -5.95 6.94 13.24
N ARG A 269 -5.54 7.13 14.50
CA ARG A 269 -5.37 6.06 15.50
C ARG A 269 -4.37 4.97 15.10
N ALA A 270 -3.56 5.18 14.05
CA ALA A 270 -2.54 4.23 13.68
C ALA A 270 -1.45 4.12 14.76
N ARG A 271 -0.80 2.96 14.82
CA ARG A 271 0.32 2.68 15.71
C ARG A 271 1.55 2.37 14.88
N ILE A 272 2.52 3.27 14.91
CA ILE A 272 3.82 3.13 14.24
C ILE A 272 4.86 2.80 15.31
N GLY A 273 5.50 1.64 15.21
CA GLY A 273 6.53 1.24 16.19
C GLY A 273 7.81 2.06 16.05
N GLY A 274 8.15 2.47 14.82
CA GLY A 274 9.28 3.32 14.52
C GLY A 274 8.90 4.77 14.22
N SER A 275 9.62 5.36 13.27
CA SER A 275 9.42 6.74 12.82
C SER A 275 8.55 6.83 11.56
N MET A 276 7.97 8.01 11.35
CA MET A 276 7.29 8.38 10.11
C MET A 276 8.19 9.32 9.31
N HIS A 277 8.54 8.93 8.10
CA HIS A 277 9.41 9.70 7.20
C HIS A 277 8.58 10.28 6.05
N MET A 278 8.26 11.58 6.13
CA MET A 278 7.53 12.36 5.13
C MET A 278 8.38 13.57 4.69
N HIS A 279 9.68 13.35 4.54
CA HIS A 279 10.68 14.36 4.21
C HIS A 279 11.15 14.22 2.75
N THR A 280 11.86 15.23 2.24
CA THR A 280 12.57 15.24 0.94
C THR A 280 11.74 14.72 -0.25
N ARG A 281 11.23 15.63 -1.08
CA ARG A 281 10.38 15.30 -2.25
C ARG A 281 9.06 14.60 -1.90
N PHE A 282 8.68 14.53 -0.62
CA PHE A 282 7.32 14.19 -0.22
C PHE A 282 6.37 15.32 -0.64
N LEU A 283 5.29 14.96 -1.35
CA LEU A 283 4.26 15.89 -1.82
C LEU A 283 2.89 15.40 -1.37
N ALA A 284 2.16 16.21 -0.61
CA ALA A 284 0.74 16.00 -0.33
C ALA A 284 -0.08 17.16 -0.90
N ASN A 285 -0.99 16.86 -1.82
CA ASN A 285 -2.00 17.77 -2.33
C ASN A 285 -3.36 17.30 -1.81
N GLY A 286 -3.83 17.89 -0.72
CA GLY A 286 -4.86 17.35 0.17
C GLY A 286 -4.33 17.22 1.60
N ALA A 287 -5.22 17.02 2.55
CA ALA A 287 -4.86 16.95 3.97
C ALA A 287 -4.13 15.65 4.31
N VAL A 288 -3.15 15.75 5.22
CA VAL A 288 -2.53 14.61 5.90
C VAL A 288 -3.07 14.56 7.32
N GLN A 289 -3.87 13.53 7.63
CA GLN A 289 -4.55 13.38 8.91
C GLN A 289 -3.94 12.24 9.72
N LEU A 290 -3.40 12.57 10.89
CA LEU A 290 -2.62 11.70 11.79
C LEU A 290 -3.21 11.80 13.21
N ASP A 291 -4.52 12.00 13.34
CA ASP A 291 -5.14 12.27 14.63
C ASP A 291 -5.10 11.03 15.53
N LEU A 292 -4.77 11.24 16.81
CA LEU A 292 -4.64 10.18 17.82
C LEU A 292 -3.61 9.09 17.46
N ILE A 293 -2.67 9.38 16.55
CA ILE A 293 -1.61 8.45 16.19
C ILE A 293 -0.64 8.21 17.35
N THR A 294 -0.06 7.02 17.44
CA THR A 294 1.12 6.77 18.29
C THR A 294 2.33 6.40 17.44
N ALA A 295 3.46 7.06 17.66
CA ALA A 295 4.73 6.70 17.02
C ALA A 295 5.81 6.46 18.08
N GLY A 296 6.49 5.30 18.02
CA GLY A 296 7.60 4.98 18.91
C GLY A 296 8.88 5.77 18.60
N GLY A 297 8.99 6.33 17.40
CA GLY A 297 10.05 7.24 16.98
C GLY A 297 9.57 8.67 16.73
N SER A 298 10.14 9.30 15.70
CA SER A 298 9.88 10.69 15.32
C SER A 298 8.92 10.81 14.13
N LEU A 299 8.28 11.98 13.98
CA LEU A 299 7.70 12.41 12.71
C LEU A 299 8.68 13.35 12.02
N ILE A 300 9.15 12.97 10.83
CA ILE A 300 10.18 13.69 10.08
C ILE A 300 9.57 14.21 8.79
N GLY A 301 9.20 15.49 8.76
CA GLY A 301 8.63 16.22 7.63
C GLY A 301 9.62 17.10 6.87
N SER A 302 10.91 17.10 7.23
CA SER A 302 11.91 18.04 6.74
C SER A 302 11.94 18.19 5.20
N GLY A 303 11.82 19.41 4.69
CA GLY A 303 11.79 19.65 3.23
C GLY A 303 10.60 19.03 2.48
N GLY A 304 9.58 18.53 3.18
CA GLY A 304 8.32 18.06 2.58
C GLY A 304 7.39 19.22 2.20
N SER A 305 6.48 18.97 1.26
CA SER A 305 5.48 19.95 0.80
C SER A 305 4.07 19.44 1.05
N PHE A 306 3.31 20.17 1.85
CA PHE A 306 1.95 19.84 2.26
C PHE A 306 1.02 20.97 1.83
N GLN A 307 0.02 20.66 1.01
CA GLN A 307 -0.86 21.66 0.40
C GLN A 307 -2.32 21.28 0.57
N ASN A 308 -3.03 22.07 1.38
CA ASN A 308 -4.47 22.12 1.46
C ASN A 308 -4.92 23.55 1.80
N SER A 309 -4.75 24.46 0.85
CA SER A 309 -4.78 25.92 1.07
C SER A 309 -6.10 26.51 1.60
N ARG A 310 -7.20 25.73 1.61
CA ARG A 310 -8.50 26.16 2.16
C ARG A 310 -8.88 25.42 3.44
N GLY A 311 -7.94 24.70 4.05
CA GLY A 311 -8.20 23.86 5.22
C GLY A 311 -6.94 23.48 5.98
N VAL A 312 -6.96 22.26 6.51
CA VAL A 312 -5.85 21.69 7.30
C VAL A 312 -4.89 20.97 6.36
N ALA A 313 -3.62 21.38 6.36
CA ALA A 313 -2.57 20.69 5.62
C ALA A 313 -2.11 19.43 6.37
N ILE A 314 -1.90 19.55 7.70
CA ILE A 314 -1.50 18.44 8.57
C ILE A 314 -2.29 18.53 9.88
N SER A 315 -2.88 17.40 10.30
CA SER A 315 -3.47 17.24 11.63
C SER A 315 -2.76 16.12 12.39
N LEU A 316 -2.34 16.41 13.62
CA LEU A 316 -1.67 15.54 14.59
C LEU A 316 -2.37 15.66 15.95
N ARG A 317 -3.69 15.91 15.96
CA ARG A 317 -4.40 16.23 17.19
C ARG A 317 -4.44 15.02 18.12
N GLY A 318 -4.04 15.22 19.37
CA GLY A 318 -3.93 14.14 20.34
C GLY A 318 -2.88 13.08 20.01
N ALA A 319 -1.96 13.34 19.07
CA ALA A 319 -0.89 12.42 18.72
C ALA A 319 0.07 12.21 19.89
N LYS A 320 0.66 11.01 19.98
CA LYS A 320 1.75 10.70 20.91
C LYS A 320 2.97 10.25 20.12
N ILE A 321 3.97 11.11 20.05
CA ILE A 321 5.21 10.87 19.32
C ILE A 321 6.32 10.75 20.36
N SER A 322 6.91 9.57 20.55
CA SER A 322 7.95 9.41 21.57
C SER A 322 9.20 10.24 21.28
N GLY A 323 9.51 10.43 19.99
CA GLY A 323 10.62 11.26 19.52
C GLY A 323 10.20 12.69 19.19
N ASN A 324 10.84 13.23 18.16
CA ASN A 324 10.69 14.63 17.76
C ASN A 324 9.64 14.76 16.64
N VAL A 325 9.04 15.93 16.55
CA VAL A 325 8.30 16.39 15.37
C VAL A 325 9.16 17.42 14.65
N ALA A 326 9.77 17.01 13.53
CA ALA A 326 10.66 17.86 12.74
C ALA A 326 9.97 18.33 11.45
N LEU A 327 9.60 19.61 11.41
CA LEU A 327 8.97 20.33 10.30
C LEU A 327 9.89 21.46 9.81
N ASN A 328 11.16 21.12 9.58
CA ASN A 328 12.26 22.06 9.35
C ASN A 328 12.92 21.93 7.97
N ASN A 329 14.04 22.62 7.75
CA ASN A 329 14.92 22.45 6.58
C ASN A 329 14.18 22.54 5.25
N GLY A 330 13.49 23.66 5.02
CA GLY A 330 12.72 23.90 3.80
C GLY A 330 11.35 23.23 3.74
N PHE A 331 10.83 22.72 4.87
CA PHE A 331 9.44 22.30 5.03
C PHE A 331 8.47 23.39 4.57
N ARG A 332 7.39 23.01 3.88
CA ARG A 332 6.34 23.93 3.42
C ARG A 332 4.96 23.36 3.73
N ALA A 333 4.15 24.12 4.44
CA ALA A 333 2.73 23.87 4.63
C ALA A 333 1.90 25.04 4.09
N ARG A 334 0.90 24.73 3.27
CA ARG A 334 -0.15 25.67 2.83
C ARG A 334 -1.50 25.18 3.36
N GLY A 335 -2.06 25.91 4.31
CA GLY A 335 -3.14 25.44 5.19
C GLY A 335 -2.62 25.21 6.61
N ALA A 336 -3.54 24.94 7.53
CA ALA A 336 -3.22 24.83 8.96
C ALA A 336 -2.38 23.58 9.28
N VAL A 337 -1.42 23.72 10.20
CA VAL A 337 -0.74 22.61 10.86
C VAL A 337 -1.19 22.53 12.30
N LEU A 338 -1.88 21.45 12.68
CA LEU A 338 -2.56 21.32 13.97
C LEU A 338 -1.95 20.19 14.78
N LEU A 339 -1.35 20.50 15.93
CA LEU A 339 -0.75 19.56 16.88
C LEU A 339 -1.49 19.55 18.22
N ASP A 340 -2.70 20.12 18.28
CA ASP A 340 -3.43 20.37 19.53
C ASP A 340 -3.53 19.09 20.38
N ARG A 341 -3.27 19.24 21.69
CA ARG A 341 -3.35 18.15 22.69
C ARG A 341 -2.39 16.99 22.43
N SER A 342 -1.35 17.18 21.63
CA SER A 342 -0.35 16.13 21.36
C SER A 342 0.73 16.04 22.45
N GLU A 343 1.55 15.00 22.37
CA GLU A 343 2.69 14.75 23.25
C GLU A 343 3.92 14.42 22.40
N MET A 344 5.05 15.10 22.66
CA MET A 344 6.31 14.85 21.95
C MET A 344 7.55 15.21 22.77
N ASN A 345 8.72 14.78 22.29
CA ASN A 345 10.00 15.19 22.87
C ASN A 345 10.37 16.63 22.46
N GLU A 346 10.34 16.94 21.17
CA GLU A 346 10.75 18.26 20.65
C GLU A 346 9.87 18.62 19.45
N LEU A 347 9.57 19.92 19.30
CA LEU A 347 8.97 20.48 18.08
C LEU A 347 10.01 21.37 17.39
N ASN A 348 10.51 20.94 16.24
CA ASN A 348 11.51 21.67 15.48
C ASN A 348 10.94 22.14 14.14
N CYS A 349 10.75 23.45 13.98
CA CYS A 349 10.23 24.09 12.77
C CYS A 349 11.26 25.03 12.11
N SER A 350 12.54 24.96 12.47
CA SER A 350 13.61 25.82 11.93
C SER A 350 13.60 25.84 10.40
N GLU A 351 13.79 27.01 9.77
CA GLU A 351 13.73 27.17 8.30
C GLU A 351 12.40 26.73 7.63
N GLY A 352 11.35 26.44 8.40
CA GLY A 352 10.04 26.00 7.90
C GLY A 352 9.15 27.15 7.45
N LYS A 353 8.30 26.91 6.43
CA LYS A 353 7.32 27.88 5.92
C LYS A 353 5.90 27.39 6.15
N PHE A 354 5.13 28.17 6.92
CA PHE A 354 3.75 27.85 7.31
C PHE A 354 2.82 28.95 6.79
N GLU A 355 2.03 28.66 5.78
CA GLU A 355 1.20 29.63 5.06
C GLU A 355 -0.29 29.31 5.23
N ASN A 356 -0.99 30.05 6.09
CA ASN A 356 -2.45 30.06 6.18
C ASN A 356 -2.96 31.48 6.46
N PRO A 357 -2.95 32.37 5.44
CA PRO A 357 -3.25 33.79 5.63
C PRO A 357 -4.65 34.01 6.21
N GLY A 358 -4.75 34.83 7.26
CA GLY A 358 -6.02 35.12 7.94
C GLY A 358 -6.55 33.99 8.83
N GLY A 359 -5.81 32.89 8.97
CA GLY A 359 -6.13 31.77 9.86
C GLY A 359 -4.92 31.31 10.67
N ILE A 360 -5.04 30.11 11.23
CA ILE A 360 -3.99 29.46 12.03
C ILE A 360 -2.98 28.80 11.11
N ALA A 361 -1.74 29.26 11.10
CA ALA A 361 -0.65 28.63 10.37
C ALA A 361 -0.12 27.40 11.13
N LEU A 362 0.05 27.52 12.45
CA LEU A 362 0.52 26.47 13.33
C LEU A 362 -0.23 26.56 14.68
N SER A 363 -0.75 25.44 15.17
CA SER A 363 -1.31 25.36 16.52
C SER A 363 -0.74 24.15 17.26
N ALA A 364 -0.28 24.37 18.49
CA ALA A 364 0.09 23.32 19.43
C ALA A 364 -0.57 23.55 20.79
N ASP A 365 -1.84 23.95 20.76
CA ASP A 365 -2.62 24.26 21.96
C ASP A 365 -2.74 23.02 22.85
N GLN A 366 -2.52 23.20 24.16
CA GLN A 366 -2.55 22.14 25.17
C GLN A 366 -1.58 20.97 24.89
N THR A 367 -0.59 21.19 24.02
CA THR A 367 0.45 20.20 23.70
C THR A 367 1.47 20.10 24.82
N ARG A 368 2.03 18.90 25.04
CA ARG A 368 3.14 18.67 25.97
C ARG A 368 4.41 18.33 25.21
N ILE A 369 5.44 19.14 25.42
CA ILE A 369 6.73 19.06 24.76
C ILE A 369 7.79 18.92 25.86
N ALA A 370 8.47 17.78 25.91
CA ALA A 370 9.41 17.49 27.01
C ALA A 370 10.68 18.36 26.93
N GLY A 371 11.18 18.58 25.72
CA GLY A 371 12.33 19.40 25.38
C GLY A 371 11.89 20.75 24.79
N ASN A 372 12.50 21.11 23.67
CA ASN A 372 12.45 22.46 23.12
C ASN A 372 11.36 22.64 22.04
N VAL A 373 11.05 23.90 21.79
CA VAL A 373 10.30 24.37 20.62
C VAL A 373 11.20 25.31 19.83
N PHE A 374 11.50 24.97 18.58
CA PHE A 374 12.30 25.79 17.68
C PHE A 374 11.43 26.39 16.58
N LEU A 375 11.27 27.71 16.61
CA LEU A 375 10.63 28.57 15.61
C LEU A 375 11.64 29.61 15.13
N ASN A 376 12.88 29.17 14.90
CA ASN A 376 14.07 30.00 14.70
C ASN A 376 14.67 29.81 13.29
N ASP A 377 15.85 30.38 13.06
CA ASP A 377 16.70 30.15 11.88
C ASP A 377 15.92 30.28 10.57
N GLY A 378 15.23 31.40 10.36
CA GLY A 378 14.46 31.64 9.13
C GLY A 378 13.11 30.92 9.06
N PHE A 379 12.60 30.38 10.17
CA PHE A 379 11.18 30.03 10.30
C PHE A 379 10.30 31.19 9.83
N ARG A 380 9.26 30.90 9.05
CA ARG A 380 8.29 31.90 8.58
C ARG A 380 6.88 31.37 8.72
N SER A 381 6.05 32.13 9.45
CA SER A 381 4.59 31.94 9.47
C SER A 381 3.90 33.11 8.78
N LEU A 382 2.90 32.80 7.95
CA LEU A 382 1.92 33.75 7.43
C LEU A 382 0.54 33.28 7.89
N GLY A 383 0.06 33.86 8.99
CA GLY A 383 -1.06 33.36 9.80
C GLY A 383 -0.68 33.30 11.28
N THR A 384 -1.61 32.93 12.16
CA THR A 384 -1.35 32.88 13.60
C THR A 384 -0.58 31.62 13.99
N VAL A 385 0.29 31.76 15.00
CA VAL A 385 0.93 30.63 15.70
C VAL A 385 0.35 30.57 17.10
N HIS A 386 -0.26 29.44 17.46
CA HIS A 386 -0.90 29.24 18.77
C HIS A 386 -0.10 28.22 19.60
N LEU A 387 0.23 28.63 20.83
CA LEU A 387 0.87 27.81 21.86
C LEU A 387 0.12 27.96 23.20
N GLU A 388 -1.20 28.05 23.15
CA GLU A 388 -2.03 28.30 24.34
C GLU A 388 -2.03 27.07 25.24
N ASN A 389 -1.69 27.27 26.52
CA ASN A 389 -1.59 26.19 27.50
C ASN A 389 -0.62 25.04 27.09
N THR A 390 0.30 25.30 26.15
CA THR A 390 1.38 24.38 25.81
C THR A 390 2.34 24.26 26.99
N LYS A 391 2.70 23.04 27.38
CA LYS A 391 3.72 22.77 28.41
C LYS A 391 5.02 22.42 27.72
N VAL A 392 6.03 23.28 27.86
CA VAL A 392 7.38 23.08 27.31
C VAL A 392 8.34 22.87 28.48
N GLY A 393 9.07 21.75 28.47
CA GLY A 393 10.06 21.44 29.51
C GLY A 393 11.42 22.08 29.27
N GLY A 394 11.76 22.37 28.01
CA GLY A 394 12.92 23.15 27.60
C GLY A 394 12.57 24.58 27.22
N GLU A 395 13.26 25.11 26.22
CA GLU A 395 13.12 26.49 25.76
C GLU A 395 12.19 26.63 24.55
N VAL A 396 11.63 27.82 24.38
CA VAL A 396 10.96 28.24 23.14
C VAL A 396 11.87 29.27 22.47
N ASP A 397 12.56 28.86 21.41
CA ASP A 397 13.48 29.70 20.66
C ASP A 397 12.83 30.19 19.36
N CYS A 398 12.69 31.51 19.25
CA CYS A 398 12.13 32.19 18.09
C CYS A 398 13.17 33.09 17.38
N THR A 399 14.46 32.91 17.66
CA THR A 399 15.55 33.74 17.12
C THR A 399 15.57 33.67 15.60
N ASP A 400 15.65 34.81 14.91
CA ASP A 400 15.59 34.87 13.43
C ASP A 400 14.32 34.24 12.79
N GLY A 401 13.26 34.04 13.59
CA GLY A 401 11.93 33.64 13.12
C GLY A 401 11.08 34.84 12.70
N THR A 402 10.26 34.67 11.66
CA THR A 402 9.34 35.69 11.13
C THR A 402 7.88 35.27 11.35
N PHE A 403 7.10 36.13 11.99
CA PHE A 403 5.69 35.92 12.29
C PHE A 403 4.85 36.99 11.59
N GLU A 404 4.40 36.69 10.38
CA GLU A 404 3.60 37.59 9.56
C GLU A 404 2.12 37.29 9.71
N GLN A 405 1.32 38.34 9.64
CA GLN A 405 -0.10 38.24 9.86
C GLN A 405 -0.90 39.13 8.97
N ALA A 406 -2.04 38.61 8.54
CA ALA A 406 -3.21 39.41 8.25
C ALA A 406 -4.06 39.58 9.55
N GLY A 407 -3.47 40.16 10.63
CA GLY A 407 -4.14 40.53 11.90
C GLY A 407 -3.91 39.66 13.17
N TYR A 408 -3.60 40.34 14.30
CA TYR A 408 -3.37 39.98 15.75
C TYR A 408 -2.37 38.89 16.19
N GLY A 409 -1.14 39.30 16.58
CA GLY A 409 0.12 38.53 16.70
C GLY A 409 0.17 37.30 17.60
N LEU A 410 1.35 36.69 17.71
CA LEU A 410 1.66 35.51 18.54
C LEU A 410 0.91 35.55 19.89
N ILE A 411 0.04 34.55 20.13
CA ILE A 411 -0.71 34.41 21.38
C ILE A 411 0.00 33.33 22.21
N THR A 412 0.70 33.74 23.28
CA THR A 412 1.31 32.79 24.23
C THR A 412 0.92 33.13 25.67
N SER A 413 0.72 32.10 26.48
CA SER A 413 0.62 32.19 27.95
C SER A 413 1.80 31.51 28.66
N ALA A 414 2.80 31.04 27.90
CA ALA A 414 3.98 30.34 28.41
C ALA A 414 5.08 31.34 28.85
N ALA A 415 5.99 30.87 29.72
CA ALA A 415 7.05 31.67 30.34
C ALA A 415 7.80 32.58 29.33
N LYS A 416 8.12 33.80 29.79
CA LYS A 416 8.67 34.91 28.98
C LYS A 416 9.61 34.43 27.86
N PRO A 417 9.32 34.69 26.58
CA PRO A 417 10.27 34.46 25.52
C PRO A 417 11.52 35.32 25.76
N SER A 418 12.69 34.73 25.59
CA SER A 418 13.95 35.47 25.46
C SER A 418 13.93 36.22 24.12
N ILE A 419 13.32 37.41 24.12
CA ILE A 419 13.39 38.32 22.98
C ILE A 419 14.81 38.88 22.96
N GLY A 420 15.68 38.26 22.17
CA GLY A 420 16.95 38.86 21.76
C GLY A 420 16.64 40.14 20.98
N ARG A 421 16.80 41.31 21.63
CA ARG A 421 16.68 42.61 20.96
C ARG A 421 17.73 42.72 19.85
N LYS A 422 17.33 43.21 18.68
CA LYS A 422 18.09 44.24 17.98
C LYS A 422 17.29 45.53 17.99
#